data_AF-A0A0E3NDM5-F1
#
_entry.id   AF-A0A0E3NDM5-F1
#
_cell.length_a   1.000
_cell.length_b   1.000
_cell.length_c   1.000
_cell.angle_alpha   90.00
_cell.angle_beta   90.00
_cell.angle_gamma   90.00
#
_symmetry.space_group_name_H-M   'P 1'
#
loop_
_entity.id
_entity.type
_entity.pdbx_description
1 polymer ?
#
loop_
_entity_poly.entity_id
_entity_poly.type
_entity_poly.pdbx_seq_one_letter_code
_entity_poly.pdbx_strand_id
1 'polypeptide(L)'
;MQNQDIWDLFTRKEEYSPKKLDEHQRFLFSEEDLRNASEPVVSRYLIKHGMQVEFPENKSFAVCLTHDVDDIYPPLSHSLLSSVYSLKRLDLKGSVDQLMWKLRGAGYSPYLNFSKIMDIEAKFGAKSSFYFITAEADPVRLRYDIEDIEDHLGEISDRGWEIGLHGGYYSYNSLEKIKQEKERLEAALGRKVIGFRNHYLRFKTPDSWEILADAGFGYDSTFGHRYSIGFRNGMCHPFNPYNLNTGKEIDILEIPLVIMDVALFATSKSFEEAWERTKNLIDITASLNGVITLLWHNFVFSCEFRKDWARLYEKVLHYCYGKRAWITSGEEIYRWWRDGV
;
A
#
# COMPACT_ATOMS: atom_id res chain seq x y z
N MET A 1 16.47 -4.87 -30.22
CA MET A 1 15.77 -5.93 -29.47
C MET A 1 15.72 -5.60 -27.97
N GLN A 2 16.84 -5.44 -27.25
CA GLN A 2 16.83 -5.16 -25.79
C GLN A 2 16.05 -3.92 -25.29
N ASN A 3 15.81 -2.90 -26.12
CA ASN A 3 15.08 -1.69 -25.69
C ASN A 3 13.55 -1.86 -25.77
N GLN A 4 13.04 -2.63 -26.75
CA GLN A 4 11.59 -2.77 -26.92
C GLN A 4 10.96 -3.59 -25.80
N ASP A 5 11.62 -4.66 -25.35
CA ASP A 5 11.09 -5.51 -24.27
C ASP A 5 11.08 -4.76 -22.93
N ILE A 6 12.12 -3.97 -22.64
CA ILE A 6 12.19 -3.10 -21.45
C ILE A 6 11.10 -2.02 -21.51
N TRP A 7 10.89 -1.41 -22.67
CA TRP A 7 9.84 -0.42 -22.88
C TRP A 7 8.44 -1.03 -22.71
N ASP A 8 8.17 -2.16 -23.37
CA ASP A 8 6.90 -2.86 -23.31
C ASP A 8 6.58 -3.31 -21.87
N LEU A 9 7.60 -3.72 -21.09
CA LEU A 9 7.47 -4.03 -19.67
C LEU A 9 7.21 -2.77 -18.83
N PHE A 10 7.99 -1.70 -19.01
CA PHE A 10 7.82 -0.43 -18.28
C PHE A 10 6.39 0.09 -18.43
N THR A 11 5.88 0.15 -19.67
CA THR A 11 4.54 0.63 -19.99
C THR A 11 3.44 -0.42 -19.76
N ARG A 12 3.82 -1.67 -19.42
CA ARG A 12 2.93 -2.83 -19.33
C ARG A 12 1.98 -2.94 -20.53
N LYS A 13 2.56 -2.92 -21.73
CA LYS A 13 1.83 -2.89 -23.01
C LYS A 13 0.79 -4.00 -23.14
N GLU A 14 1.07 -5.18 -22.59
CA GLU A 14 0.14 -6.32 -22.55
C GLU A 14 -1.17 -6.05 -21.79
N GLU A 15 -1.18 -5.09 -20.87
CA GLU A 15 -2.35 -4.72 -20.08
C GLU A 15 -3.33 -3.80 -20.83
N TYR A 16 -2.91 -3.19 -21.94
CA TYR A 16 -3.80 -2.38 -22.81
C TYR A 16 -4.83 -3.21 -23.56
N SER A 17 -4.57 -4.51 -23.73
CA SER A 17 -5.46 -5.44 -24.43
C SER A 17 -5.39 -6.82 -23.77
N PRO A 18 -5.90 -6.92 -22.53
CA PRO A 18 -5.72 -8.10 -21.70
C PRO A 18 -6.46 -9.29 -22.29
N LYS A 19 -5.78 -10.43 -22.41
CA LYS A 19 -6.41 -11.69 -22.86
C LYS A 19 -7.32 -12.29 -21.78
N LYS A 20 -6.97 -12.07 -20.51
CA LYS A 20 -7.68 -12.60 -19.35
C LYS A 20 -7.71 -11.55 -18.25
N LEU A 21 -8.85 -11.49 -17.58
CA LEU A 21 -9.05 -10.72 -16.36
C LEU A 21 -9.48 -11.69 -15.25
N ASP A 22 -9.20 -11.34 -14.01
CA ASP A 22 -9.72 -12.05 -12.85
C ASP A 22 -11.15 -11.62 -12.48
N GLU A 23 -11.71 -12.20 -11.43
CA GLU A 23 -13.05 -11.90 -10.92
C GLU A 23 -13.27 -10.43 -10.53
N HIS A 24 -12.19 -9.69 -10.27
CA HIS A 24 -12.20 -8.28 -9.91
C HIS A 24 -11.89 -7.35 -11.10
N GLN A 25 -11.85 -7.91 -12.32
CA GLN A 25 -11.52 -7.20 -13.57
C GLN A 25 -10.08 -6.65 -13.59
N ARG A 26 -9.15 -7.29 -12.87
CA ARG A 26 -7.72 -6.95 -12.93
C ARG A 26 -7.03 -7.81 -13.98
N PHE A 27 -5.90 -7.31 -14.50
CA PHE A 27 -5.02 -8.11 -15.35
C PHE A 27 -4.60 -9.39 -14.64
N LEU A 28 -4.82 -10.54 -15.28
CA LEU A 28 -4.43 -11.84 -14.74
C LEU A 28 -3.02 -12.21 -15.19
N PHE A 29 -2.08 -12.16 -14.25
CA PHE A 29 -0.68 -12.52 -14.48
C PHE A 29 -0.49 -14.03 -14.66
N SER A 30 0.42 -14.42 -15.56
CA SER A 30 0.87 -15.81 -15.66
C SER A 30 1.82 -16.16 -14.52
N GLU A 31 1.98 -17.44 -14.22
CA GLU A 31 2.96 -17.86 -13.20
C GLU A 31 4.40 -17.46 -13.56
N GLU A 32 4.71 -17.36 -14.85
CA GLU A 32 6.03 -16.93 -15.33
C GLU A 32 6.28 -15.45 -15.01
N ASP A 33 5.28 -14.59 -15.25
CA ASP A 33 5.35 -13.17 -14.88
C ASP A 33 5.62 -13.01 -13.38
N LEU A 34 4.92 -13.79 -12.55
CA LEU A 34 5.06 -13.74 -11.10
C LEU A 34 6.40 -14.28 -10.61
N ARG A 35 7.01 -15.26 -11.31
CA ARG A 35 8.36 -15.74 -10.99
C ARG A 35 9.42 -14.69 -11.30
N ASN A 36 9.24 -13.92 -12.37
CA ASN A 36 10.18 -12.88 -12.78
C ASN A 36 10.00 -11.55 -12.02
N ALA A 37 8.89 -11.38 -11.30
CA ALA A 37 8.58 -10.17 -10.55
C ALA A 37 9.57 -9.84 -9.42
N SER A 38 10.47 -10.75 -9.03
CA SER A 38 11.49 -10.45 -8.01
C SER A 38 12.61 -9.52 -8.51
N GLU A 39 12.74 -9.31 -9.82
CA GLU A 39 13.82 -8.50 -10.40
C GLU A 39 13.30 -7.19 -11.00
N PRO A 40 13.81 -6.02 -10.56
CA PRO A 40 13.43 -4.72 -11.11
C PRO A 40 14.23 -4.43 -12.37
N VAL A 41 14.00 -5.22 -13.42
CA VAL A 41 14.80 -5.21 -14.67
C VAL A 41 14.82 -3.85 -15.36
N VAL A 42 13.72 -3.08 -15.30
CA VAL A 42 13.64 -1.74 -15.90
C VAL A 42 14.50 -0.77 -15.09
N SER A 43 14.39 -0.76 -13.76
CA SER A 43 15.24 0.08 -12.92
C SER A 43 16.73 -0.27 -13.04
N ARG A 44 17.09 -1.56 -13.11
CA ARG A 44 18.48 -1.97 -13.40
C ARG A 44 18.97 -1.41 -14.73
N TYR A 45 18.12 -1.44 -15.76
CA TYR A 45 18.43 -0.85 -17.05
C TYR A 45 18.65 0.67 -16.93
N LEU A 46 17.76 1.41 -16.27
CA LEU A 46 17.87 2.85 -16.10
C LEU A 46 19.13 3.27 -15.33
N ILE A 47 19.43 2.62 -14.21
CA ILE A 47 20.66 2.88 -13.42
C ILE A 47 21.90 2.63 -14.28
N LYS A 48 21.95 1.50 -15.01
CA LYS A 48 23.07 1.19 -15.91
C LYS A 48 23.28 2.25 -17.01
N HIS A 49 22.23 2.96 -17.38
CA HIS A 49 22.26 4.03 -18.40
C HIS A 49 22.28 5.44 -17.79
N GLY A 50 22.62 5.55 -16.50
CA GLY A 50 22.97 6.84 -15.88
C GLY A 50 21.87 7.50 -15.05
N MET A 51 20.72 6.84 -14.82
CA MET A 51 19.77 7.31 -13.80
C MET A 51 20.49 7.37 -12.44
N GLN A 52 20.45 8.54 -11.80
CA GLN A 52 20.94 8.75 -10.44
C GLN A 52 19.73 9.03 -9.56
N VAL A 53 19.75 8.47 -8.35
CA VAL A 53 18.69 8.67 -7.37
C VAL A 53 19.35 8.87 -6.01
N GLU A 54 19.05 10.02 -5.42
CA GLU A 54 19.51 10.37 -4.08
C GLU A 54 18.30 10.55 -3.15
N PHE A 55 18.55 10.32 -1.86
CA PHE A 55 17.56 10.47 -0.81
C PHE A 55 18.07 11.44 0.26
N PRO A 56 17.17 12.07 1.05
CA PRO A 56 17.56 13.01 2.10
C PRO A 56 18.64 12.42 3.00
N GLU A 57 19.57 13.24 3.49
CA GLU A 57 20.62 12.82 4.42
C GLU A 57 21.49 11.64 3.92
N ASN A 58 21.65 11.47 2.61
CA ASN A 58 22.39 10.36 1.98
C ASN A 58 21.91 8.99 2.46
N LYS A 59 20.59 8.80 2.58
CA LYS A 59 19.99 7.50 2.88
C LYS A 59 20.22 6.57 1.68
N SER A 60 20.39 5.28 1.96
CA SER A 60 20.81 4.31 0.95
C SER A 60 19.70 3.94 -0.04
N PHE A 61 18.46 3.99 0.44
CA PHE A 61 17.23 3.74 -0.31
C PHE A 61 16.05 4.29 0.48
N ALA A 62 14.84 4.27 -0.08
CA ALA A 62 13.63 4.65 0.65
C ALA A 62 12.66 3.47 0.84
N VAL A 63 11.86 3.57 1.90
CA VAL A 63 10.76 2.67 2.20
C VAL A 63 9.50 3.53 2.28
N CYS A 64 8.57 3.30 1.36
CA CYS A 64 7.24 3.91 1.39
C CYS A 64 6.32 3.02 2.24
N LEU A 65 5.96 3.47 3.44
CA LEU A 65 5.07 2.74 4.33
C LEU A 65 3.62 3.12 4.09
N THR A 66 2.77 2.11 3.93
CA THR A 66 1.36 2.28 3.65
C THR A 66 0.47 1.32 4.44
N HIS A 67 -0.72 1.78 4.77
CA HIS A 67 -1.73 1.04 5.52
C HIS A 67 -3.11 1.23 4.89
N ASP A 68 -3.71 0.14 4.40
CA ASP A 68 -5.08 0.16 3.91
C ASP A 68 -6.03 -0.11 5.08
N VAL A 69 -6.95 0.82 5.31
CA VAL A 69 -7.97 0.75 6.36
C VAL A 69 -9.27 0.18 5.78
N ASP A 70 -9.24 -1.13 5.54
CA ASP A 70 -10.37 -1.89 4.99
C ASP A 70 -11.59 -1.89 5.90
N ASP A 71 -11.35 -2.05 7.20
CA ASP A 71 -12.36 -2.14 8.24
C ASP A 71 -11.88 -1.38 9.49
N ILE A 72 -12.78 -0.62 10.12
CA ILE A 72 -12.56 -0.09 11.48
C ILE A 72 -13.30 -0.89 12.55
N TYR A 73 -14.11 -1.87 12.16
CA TYR A 73 -14.85 -2.77 13.03
C TYR A 73 -14.52 -4.21 12.65
N PRO A 74 -14.04 -5.05 13.59
CA PRO A 74 -13.71 -6.44 13.28
C PRO A 74 -14.92 -7.22 12.77
N PRO A 75 -14.82 -7.93 11.64
CA PRO A 75 -15.85 -8.89 11.27
C PRO A 75 -15.95 -10.00 12.32
N LEU A 76 -17.11 -10.67 12.38
CA LEU A 76 -17.38 -11.71 13.38
C LEU A 76 -16.35 -12.85 13.31
N SER A 77 -15.94 -13.24 12.09
CA SER A 77 -14.92 -14.27 11.87
C SER A 77 -13.59 -13.92 12.53
N HIS A 78 -13.12 -12.67 12.37
CA HIS A 78 -11.88 -12.20 12.98
C HIS A 78 -12.01 -12.13 14.51
N SER A 79 -13.15 -11.67 15.03
CA SER A 79 -13.40 -11.61 16.47
C SER A 79 -13.34 -13.00 17.11
N LEU A 80 -13.98 -14.00 16.49
CA LEU A 80 -14.01 -15.39 16.96
C LEU A 80 -12.62 -16.04 16.91
N LEU A 81 -11.91 -15.91 15.78
CA LEU A 81 -10.56 -16.46 15.63
C LEU A 81 -9.58 -15.82 16.61
N SER A 82 -9.62 -14.50 16.77
CA SER A 82 -8.78 -13.77 17.74
C SER A 82 -9.04 -14.24 19.17
N SER A 83 -10.29 -14.47 19.56
CA SER A 83 -10.65 -14.97 20.90
C SER A 83 -10.09 -16.36 21.16
N VAL A 84 -10.22 -17.29 20.20
CA VAL A 84 -9.68 -18.67 20.31
C VAL A 84 -8.16 -18.66 20.45
N TYR A 85 -7.46 -17.84 19.66
CA TYR A 85 -6.00 -17.77 19.71
C TYR A 85 -5.49 -17.07 20.97
N SER A 86 -6.19 -16.05 21.47
CA SER A 86 -5.83 -15.35 22.71
C SER A 86 -5.90 -16.29 23.92
N LEU A 87 -6.95 -17.13 23.99
CA LEU A 87 -7.07 -18.17 25.03
C LEU A 87 -5.94 -19.20 24.95
N LYS A 88 -5.59 -19.67 23.74
CA LYS A 88 -4.47 -20.61 23.54
C LYS A 88 -3.12 -20.02 23.97
N ARG A 89 -2.95 -18.70 23.86
CA ARG A 89 -1.72 -17.98 24.21
C ARG A 89 -1.73 -17.40 25.63
N LEU A 90 -2.78 -17.66 26.42
CA LEU A 90 -2.99 -17.10 27.77
C LEU A 90 -3.01 -15.56 27.80
N ASP A 91 -3.37 -14.91 26.67
CA ASP A 91 -3.54 -13.46 26.59
C ASP A 91 -4.98 -13.07 26.97
N LEU A 92 -5.19 -12.93 28.29
CA LEU A 92 -6.50 -12.59 28.85
C LEU A 92 -6.95 -11.17 28.49
N LYS A 93 -6.01 -10.24 28.29
CA LYS A 93 -6.33 -8.85 27.95
C LYS A 93 -6.80 -8.72 26.51
N GLY A 94 -6.07 -9.34 25.56
CA GLY A 94 -6.46 -9.37 24.15
C GLY A 94 -7.83 -10.04 23.92
N SER A 95 -8.16 -11.06 24.71
CA SER A 95 -9.47 -11.73 24.68
C SER A 95 -10.61 -10.80 25.12
N VAL A 96 -10.39 -10.02 26.19
CA VAL A 96 -11.40 -9.10 26.74
C VAL A 96 -11.67 -7.94 25.80
N ASP A 97 -10.63 -7.32 25.23
CA ASP A 97 -10.80 -6.18 24.34
C ASP A 97 -11.51 -6.57 23.03
N GLN A 98 -11.24 -7.76 22.50
CA GLN A 98 -11.92 -8.31 21.31
C GLN A 98 -13.42 -8.62 21.53
N LEU A 99 -13.81 -8.99 22.76
CA LEU A 99 -15.19 -9.36 23.08
C LEU A 99 -16.03 -8.20 23.60
N MET A 100 -15.42 -7.31 24.38
CA MET A 100 -16.12 -6.29 25.14
C MET A 100 -16.21 -4.93 24.42
N TRP A 101 -15.49 -4.71 23.32
CA TRP A 101 -15.51 -3.42 22.63
C TRP A 101 -16.94 -3.00 22.21
N LYS A 102 -17.76 -3.94 21.74
CA LYS A 102 -19.16 -3.68 21.40
C LYS A 102 -20.01 -3.19 22.58
N LEU A 103 -19.67 -3.63 23.79
CA LEU A 103 -20.35 -3.20 25.02
C LEU A 103 -19.83 -1.85 25.52
N ARG A 104 -18.58 -1.51 25.22
CA ARG A 104 -17.96 -0.22 25.56
C ARG A 104 -18.28 0.89 24.55
N GLY A 105 -18.62 0.52 23.32
CA GLY A 105 -19.00 1.43 22.23
C GLY A 105 -18.04 1.35 21.03
N ALA A 106 -18.47 1.90 19.90
CA ALA A 106 -17.75 1.85 18.62
C ALA A 106 -16.32 2.39 18.70
N GLY A 107 -16.08 3.46 19.49
CA GLY A 107 -14.75 4.04 19.70
C GLY A 107 -13.74 3.14 20.43
N TYR A 108 -14.18 2.02 21.03
CA TYR A 108 -13.29 1.02 21.63
C TYR A 108 -12.93 -0.11 20.67
N SER A 109 -13.35 -0.02 19.40
CA SER A 109 -13.06 -1.04 18.41
C SER A 109 -11.54 -1.31 18.35
N PRO A 110 -11.13 -2.59 18.39
CA PRO A 110 -9.71 -2.91 18.34
C PRO A 110 -9.08 -2.59 16.99
N TYR A 111 -9.86 -2.29 15.94
CA TYR A 111 -9.33 -1.88 14.63
C TYR A 111 -9.07 -0.37 14.51
N LEU A 112 -9.52 0.43 15.48
CA LEU A 112 -9.11 1.82 15.68
C LEU A 112 -7.74 1.88 16.36
N ASN A 113 -6.75 1.25 15.74
CA ASN A 113 -5.40 1.02 16.29
C ASN A 113 -4.33 1.90 15.65
N PHE A 114 -4.73 2.99 14.97
CA PHE A 114 -3.83 3.87 14.22
C PHE A 114 -2.72 4.44 15.09
N SER A 115 -3.05 4.94 16.28
CA SER A 115 -2.08 5.46 17.25
C SER A 115 -1.01 4.43 17.64
N LYS A 116 -1.42 3.16 17.81
CA LYS A 116 -0.49 2.05 18.08
C LYS A 116 0.46 1.79 16.91
N ILE A 117 -0.03 1.86 15.67
CA ILE A 117 0.80 1.69 14.47
C ILE A 117 1.82 2.83 14.39
N MET A 118 1.37 4.09 14.54
CA MET A 118 2.24 5.26 14.56
C MET A 118 3.30 5.18 15.67
N ASP A 119 2.96 4.68 16.85
CA ASP A 119 3.90 4.49 17.96
C ASP A 119 4.96 3.42 17.66
N ILE A 120 4.63 2.39 16.89
CA ILE A 120 5.60 1.38 16.44
C ILE A 120 6.59 2.03 15.46
N GLU A 121 6.08 2.77 14.47
CA GLU A 121 6.88 3.43 13.44
C GLU A 121 7.77 4.54 14.01
N ALA A 122 7.26 5.34 14.95
CA ALA A 122 7.98 6.44 15.58
C ALA A 122 9.27 5.99 16.27
N LYS A 123 9.34 4.74 16.77
CA LYS A 123 10.57 4.16 17.36
C LYS A 123 11.73 4.08 16.38
N PHE A 124 11.43 4.10 15.08
CA PHE A 124 12.41 4.06 13.99
C PHE A 124 12.54 5.41 13.26
N GLY A 125 11.90 6.46 13.78
CA GLY A 125 11.80 7.76 13.09
C GLY A 125 11.01 7.66 11.78
N ALA A 126 10.17 6.64 11.63
CA ALA A 126 9.40 6.38 10.43
C ALA A 126 8.04 7.08 10.45
N LYS A 127 7.50 7.33 9.26
CA LYS A 127 6.12 7.78 9.01
C LYS A 127 5.50 6.94 7.90
N SER A 128 4.18 6.95 7.81
CA SER A 128 3.43 6.20 6.80
C SER A 128 2.18 6.91 6.32
N SER A 129 1.54 6.29 5.34
CA SER A 129 0.29 6.76 4.71
C SER A 129 -0.84 5.80 5.08
N PHE A 130 -1.92 6.33 5.65
CA PHE A 130 -3.14 5.57 5.89
C PHE A 130 -4.15 5.88 4.77
N TYR A 131 -4.60 4.85 4.05
CA TYR A 131 -5.62 4.97 3.02
C TYR A 131 -6.99 4.56 3.57
N PHE A 132 -7.95 5.49 3.56
CA PHE A 132 -9.29 5.30 4.11
C PHE A 132 -10.37 5.21 3.03
N ILE A 133 -11.33 4.30 3.20
CA ILE A 133 -12.44 4.13 2.27
C ILE A 133 -13.59 5.06 2.66
N THR A 134 -14.06 5.87 1.71
CA THR A 134 -15.25 6.71 1.86
C THR A 134 -16.43 6.25 0.98
N ALA A 135 -16.22 5.17 0.22
CA ALA A 135 -17.24 4.56 -0.61
C ALA A 135 -18.34 3.92 0.23
N GLU A 136 -19.59 4.09 -0.20
CA GLU A 136 -20.77 3.56 0.52
C GLU A 136 -20.98 2.06 0.31
N ALA A 137 -20.47 1.49 -0.78
CA ALA A 137 -20.77 0.12 -1.20
C ALA A 137 -19.51 -0.70 -1.45
N ASP A 138 -19.60 -1.99 -1.12
CA ASP A 138 -18.56 -2.98 -1.33
C ASP A 138 -19.18 -4.36 -1.61
N PRO A 139 -18.53 -5.22 -2.42
CA PRO A 139 -19.05 -6.54 -2.74
C PRO A 139 -19.18 -7.48 -1.54
N VAL A 140 -18.41 -7.29 -0.46
CA VAL A 140 -18.31 -8.25 0.66
C VAL A 140 -18.43 -7.59 2.02
N ARG A 141 -17.83 -6.42 2.20
CA ARG A 141 -17.63 -5.77 3.50
C ARG A 141 -18.73 -4.75 3.78
N LEU A 142 -19.05 -4.59 5.07
CA LEU A 142 -19.84 -3.45 5.53
C LEU A 142 -18.92 -2.23 5.61
N ARG A 143 -19.34 -1.14 4.98
CA ARG A 143 -18.59 0.11 4.99
C ARG A 143 -18.81 0.87 6.30
N TYR A 144 -17.79 1.62 6.71
CA TYR A 144 -17.87 2.55 7.82
C TYR A 144 -18.03 3.96 7.28
N ASP A 145 -18.62 4.83 8.10
CA ASP A 145 -18.68 6.25 7.79
C ASP A 145 -17.37 6.91 8.24
N ILE A 146 -16.77 7.69 7.34
CA ILE A 146 -15.49 8.35 7.59
C ILE A 146 -15.64 9.43 8.68
N GLU A 147 -16.83 10.01 8.77
CA GLU A 147 -17.24 11.00 9.74
C GLU A 147 -17.21 10.44 11.18
N ASP A 148 -17.40 9.12 11.36
CA ASP A 148 -17.35 8.48 12.68
C ASP A 148 -15.93 8.46 13.28
N ILE A 149 -14.90 8.74 12.48
CA ILE A 149 -13.50 8.65 12.88
C ILE A 149 -12.71 9.96 12.67
N GLU A 150 -13.40 11.10 12.54
CA GLU A 150 -12.77 12.42 12.35
C GLU A 150 -11.67 12.72 13.38
N ASP A 151 -11.90 12.41 14.67
CA ASP A 151 -10.91 12.60 15.74
C ASP A 151 -9.62 11.81 15.47
N HIS A 152 -9.73 10.59 14.92
CA HIS A 152 -8.58 9.77 14.56
C HIS A 152 -7.86 10.31 13.32
N LEU A 153 -8.62 10.83 12.34
CA LEU A 153 -8.03 11.47 11.16
C LEU A 153 -7.23 12.73 11.57
N GLY A 154 -7.78 13.52 12.50
CA GLY A 154 -7.11 14.65 13.14
C GLY A 154 -5.82 14.22 13.84
N GLU A 155 -5.87 13.19 14.69
CA GLU A 155 -4.68 12.68 15.40
C GLU A 155 -3.57 12.24 14.42
N ILE A 156 -3.91 11.46 13.39
CA ILE A 156 -2.95 11.00 12.36
C ILE A 156 -2.31 12.21 11.67
N SER A 157 -3.13 13.18 11.26
CA SER A 157 -2.70 14.43 10.64
C SER A 157 -1.74 15.22 11.52
N ASP A 158 -2.14 15.48 12.76
CA ASP A 158 -1.41 16.35 13.70
C ASP A 158 -0.06 15.75 14.12
N ARG A 159 0.02 14.42 14.19
CA ARG A 159 1.28 13.69 14.42
C ARG A 159 2.16 13.68 13.18
N GLY A 160 1.64 14.10 12.02
CA GLY A 160 2.37 14.25 10.77
C GLY A 160 2.45 12.98 9.93
N TRP A 161 1.48 12.08 10.08
CA TRP A 161 1.26 10.96 9.17
C TRP A 161 0.32 11.38 8.04
N GLU A 162 0.45 10.71 6.91
CA GLU A 162 -0.38 11.00 5.74
C GLU A 162 -1.72 10.29 5.81
N ILE A 163 -2.75 10.98 5.31
CA ILE A 163 -4.07 10.40 5.01
C ILE A 163 -4.29 10.48 3.50
N GLY A 164 -4.51 9.31 2.90
CA GLY A 164 -4.83 9.15 1.49
C GLY A 164 -6.22 8.56 1.28
N LEU A 165 -6.72 8.63 0.04
CA LEU A 165 -7.99 7.99 -0.31
C LEU A 165 -7.77 6.53 -0.65
N HIS A 166 -8.54 5.64 -0.03
CA HIS A 166 -8.69 4.26 -0.45
C HIS A 166 -9.92 4.12 -1.36
N GLY A 167 -9.71 4.12 -2.68
CA GLY A 167 -10.80 4.17 -3.65
C GLY A 167 -11.76 2.99 -3.55
N GLY A 168 -13.06 3.27 -3.65
CA GLY A 168 -14.13 2.28 -3.56
C GLY A 168 -14.09 1.22 -4.66
N TYR A 169 -14.56 0.01 -4.33
CA TYR A 169 -14.60 -1.09 -5.29
C TYR A 169 -15.31 -0.71 -6.59
N TYR A 170 -16.47 -0.05 -6.51
CA TYR A 170 -17.30 0.32 -7.68
C TYR A 170 -16.97 1.69 -8.28
N SER A 171 -15.88 2.32 -7.84
CA SER A 171 -15.50 3.69 -8.19
C SER A 171 -14.26 3.77 -9.06
N TYR A 172 -13.42 2.72 -9.07
CA TYR A 172 -12.10 2.70 -9.74
C TYR A 172 -12.05 3.12 -11.22
N ASN A 173 -13.18 3.05 -11.93
CA ASN A 173 -13.30 3.38 -13.35
C ASN A 173 -14.27 4.55 -13.59
N SER A 174 -14.52 5.39 -12.59
CA SER A 174 -15.42 6.53 -12.66
C SER A 174 -14.80 7.76 -12.00
N LEU A 175 -14.45 8.74 -12.82
CA LEU A 175 -13.93 10.04 -12.37
C LEU A 175 -14.87 10.74 -11.39
N GLU A 176 -16.17 10.73 -11.69
CA GLU A 176 -17.19 11.38 -10.85
C GLU A 176 -17.23 10.77 -9.44
N LYS A 177 -17.29 9.43 -9.34
CA LYS A 177 -17.32 8.75 -8.05
C LYS A 177 -16.04 8.95 -7.25
N ILE A 178 -14.88 8.89 -7.91
CA ILE A 178 -13.59 9.14 -7.25
C ILE A 178 -13.53 10.57 -6.72
N LYS A 179 -14.04 11.56 -7.46
CA LYS A 179 -14.13 12.95 -6.98
C LYS A 179 -15.05 13.07 -5.77
N GLN A 180 -16.21 12.42 -5.77
CA GLN A 180 -17.13 12.42 -4.63
C GLN A 180 -16.50 11.79 -3.38
N GLU A 181 -15.84 10.64 -3.54
CA GLU A 181 -15.13 9.95 -2.45
C GLU A 181 -13.98 10.81 -1.88
N LYS A 182 -13.24 11.48 -2.76
CA LYS A 182 -12.18 12.42 -2.40
C LYS A 182 -12.75 13.63 -1.63
N GLU A 183 -13.79 14.25 -2.15
CA GLU A 183 -14.45 15.41 -1.51
C GLU A 183 -14.98 15.07 -0.13
N ARG A 184 -15.57 13.87 0.04
CA ARG A 184 -16.03 13.38 1.36
C ARG A 184 -14.87 13.23 2.34
N LEU A 185 -13.75 12.64 1.92
CA LEU A 185 -12.56 12.51 2.77
C LEU A 185 -11.96 13.87 3.11
N GLU A 186 -11.82 14.76 2.13
CA GLU A 186 -11.29 16.12 2.34
C GLU A 186 -12.19 16.95 3.27
N ALA A 187 -13.51 16.76 3.22
CA ALA A 187 -14.45 17.43 4.12
C ALA A 187 -14.28 16.97 5.57
N ALA A 188 -14.21 15.65 5.83
CA ALA A 188 -13.98 15.09 7.15
C ALA A 188 -12.60 15.47 7.71
N LEU A 189 -11.60 15.58 6.84
CA LEU A 189 -10.21 15.85 7.23
C LEU A 189 -9.87 17.36 7.32
N GLY A 190 -10.61 18.21 6.62
CA GLY A 190 -10.34 19.65 6.53
C GLY A 190 -9.09 20.02 5.72
N ARG A 191 -8.47 19.09 4.97
CA ARG A 191 -7.29 19.34 4.11
C ARG A 191 -7.36 18.56 2.81
N LYS A 192 -6.53 18.96 1.84
CA LYS A 192 -6.43 18.29 0.53
C LYS A 192 -5.77 16.92 0.64
N VAL A 193 -6.27 15.99 -0.17
CA VAL A 193 -5.75 14.61 -0.25
C VAL A 193 -5.06 14.43 -1.60
N ILE A 194 -3.79 13.98 -1.58
CA ILE A 194 -2.98 13.82 -2.80
C ILE A 194 -2.63 12.36 -3.10
N GLY A 195 -2.64 11.49 -2.10
CA GLY A 195 -2.33 10.07 -2.23
C GLY A 195 -3.56 9.21 -2.48
N PHE A 196 -3.40 8.19 -3.33
CA PHE A 196 -4.44 7.23 -3.66
C PHE A 196 -3.94 5.78 -3.61
N ARG A 197 -4.84 4.89 -3.18
CA ARG A 197 -4.71 3.44 -3.28
C ARG A 197 -6.08 2.87 -3.60
N ASN A 198 -6.21 2.01 -4.58
CA ASN A 198 -7.52 1.46 -4.89
C ASN A 198 -7.82 0.15 -4.16
N HIS A 199 -9.07 -0.02 -3.72
CA HIS A 199 -9.50 -1.25 -3.06
C HIS A 199 -9.34 -2.47 -3.98
N TYR A 200 -8.91 -3.59 -3.39
CA TYR A 200 -8.52 -4.82 -4.10
C TYR A 200 -7.38 -4.65 -5.12
N LEU A 201 -6.64 -3.53 -5.13
CA LEU A 201 -5.70 -3.21 -6.21
C LEU A 201 -6.37 -3.26 -7.60
N ARG A 202 -7.66 -2.91 -7.70
CA ARG A 202 -8.32 -2.84 -9.01
C ARG A 202 -7.64 -1.77 -9.84
N PHE A 203 -7.26 -2.12 -11.06
CA PHE A 203 -6.43 -1.23 -11.87
C PHE A 203 -6.62 -1.55 -13.35
N LYS A 204 -6.76 -0.50 -14.17
CA LYS A 204 -6.86 -0.62 -15.62
C LYS A 204 -5.85 0.32 -16.28
N THR A 205 -4.87 -0.27 -16.97
CA THR A 205 -3.85 0.46 -17.72
C THR A 205 -4.42 0.99 -19.06
N PRO A 206 -4.26 2.28 -19.42
CA PRO A 206 -3.76 3.40 -18.61
C PRO A 206 -4.88 4.17 -17.88
N ASP A 207 -6.15 3.83 -18.12
CA ASP A 207 -7.35 4.57 -17.69
C ASP A 207 -7.35 4.97 -16.20
N SER A 208 -6.89 4.07 -15.30
CA SER A 208 -6.84 4.36 -13.87
C SER A 208 -5.93 5.55 -13.56
N TRP A 209 -4.76 5.64 -14.19
CA TRP A 209 -3.85 6.78 -14.01
C TRP A 209 -4.46 8.08 -14.55
N GLU A 210 -5.07 8.04 -15.74
CA GLU A 210 -5.73 9.23 -16.34
C GLU A 210 -6.86 9.74 -15.44
N ILE A 211 -7.72 8.83 -14.94
CA ILE A 211 -8.81 9.19 -14.05
C ILE A 211 -8.30 9.82 -12.75
N LEU A 212 -7.21 9.30 -12.18
CA LEU A 212 -6.64 9.83 -10.94
C LEU A 212 -5.96 11.19 -11.15
N ALA A 213 -5.28 11.38 -12.28
CA ALA A 213 -4.73 12.68 -12.68
C ALA A 213 -5.87 13.71 -12.85
N ASP A 214 -6.94 13.36 -13.56
CA ASP A 214 -8.14 14.21 -13.75
C ASP A 214 -8.91 14.49 -12.44
N ALA A 215 -8.78 13.61 -11.45
CA ALA A 215 -9.29 13.79 -10.09
C ALA A 215 -8.35 14.64 -9.20
N GLY A 216 -7.19 15.04 -9.71
CA GLY A 216 -6.23 15.89 -9.04
C GLY A 216 -5.45 15.18 -7.92
N PHE A 217 -5.24 13.87 -8.03
CA PHE A 217 -4.28 13.17 -7.16
C PHE A 217 -2.85 13.47 -7.62
N GLY A 218 -1.93 13.57 -6.67
CA GLY A 218 -0.50 13.75 -6.97
C GLY A 218 0.18 12.43 -7.31
N TYR A 219 -0.22 11.35 -6.62
CA TYR A 219 0.34 10.04 -6.84
C TYR A 219 -0.67 8.90 -6.63
N ASP A 220 -0.42 7.80 -7.32
CA ASP A 220 -1.07 6.50 -7.09
C ASP A 220 -0.04 5.52 -6.53
N SER A 221 -0.47 4.65 -5.62
CA SER A 221 0.36 3.55 -5.16
C SER A 221 -0.24 2.18 -5.47
N THR A 222 -1.39 2.12 -6.15
CA THR A 222 -2.17 0.91 -6.44
C THR A 222 -1.39 -0.14 -7.23
N PHE A 223 -0.46 0.28 -8.08
CA PHE A 223 0.13 -0.59 -9.09
C PHE A 223 1.09 -1.63 -8.51
N GLY A 224 0.57 -2.82 -8.24
CA GLY A 224 1.32 -3.97 -7.75
C GLY A 224 0.62 -5.29 -8.05
N HIS A 225 1.12 -6.38 -7.45
CA HIS A 225 0.54 -7.71 -7.59
C HIS A 225 -0.40 -8.04 -6.41
N ARG A 226 -1.62 -8.52 -6.70
CA ARG A 226 -2.57 -8.94 -5.66
C ARG A 226 -2.18 -10.24 -4.96
N TYR A 227 -1.68 -11.20 -5.72
CA TYR A 227 -1.49 -12.59 -5.32
C TYR A 227 -0.01 -12.99 -5.22
N SER A 228 0.91 -12.03 -5.33
CA SER A 228 2.34 -12.22 -5.15
C SER A 228 2.97 -10.93 -4.63
N ILE A 229 4.29 -10.94 -4.45
CA ILE A 229 5.10 -9.76 -4.13
C ILE A 229 6.13 -9.57 -5.26
N GLY A 230 6.57 -8.34 -5.49
CA GLY A 230 7.57 -8.02 -6.51
C GLY A 230 7.26 -6.76 -7.32
N PHE A 231 8.10 -6.49 -8.31
CA PHE A 231 8.12 -5.31 -9.16
C PHE A 231 7.29 -5.52 -10.44
N ARG A 232 6.01 -5.12 -10.42
CA ARG A 232 5.04 -5.39 -11.50
C ARG A 232 5.50 -5.00 -12.91
N ASN A 233 6.13 -3.85 -13.06
CA ASN A 233 6.71 -3.37 -14.33
C ASN A 233 8.23 -3.29 -14.28
N GLY A 234 8.87 -4.06 -13.41
CA GLY A 234 10.32 -4.04 -13.24
C GLY A 234 10.87 -2.72 -12.69
N MET A 235 10.02 -1.86 -12.12
CA MET A 235 10.43 -0.62 -11.48
C MET A 235 10.52 -0.80 -9.96
N CYS A 236 11.64 -0.35 -9.39
CA CYS A 236 11.79 -0.10 -7.96
C CYS A 236 11.95 1.41 -7.67
N HIS A 237 11.57 2.27 -8.61
CA HIS A 237 11.58 3.73 -8.47
C HIS A 237 10.22 4.28 -8.86
N PRO A 238 9.73 5.35 -8.19
CA PRO A 238 8.59 6.10 -8.67
C PRO A 238 8.79 6.60 -10.11
N PHE A 239 7.71 6.65 -10.88
CA PHE A 239 7.76 7.04 -12.28
C PHE A 239 6.47 7.72 -12.74
N ASN A 240 6.56 8.56 -13.76
CA ASN A 240 5.39 9.06 -14.47
C ASN A 240 4.96 8.01 -15.51
N PRO A 241 3.73 7.47 -15.44
CA PRO A 241 3.27 6.49 -16.41
C PRO A 241 3.20 7.09 -17.81
N TYR A 242 3.48 6.27 -18.83
CA TYR A 242 3.37 6.68 -20.23
C TYR A 242 2.14 6.03 -20.88
N ASN A 243 1.26 6.86 -21.45
CA ASN A 243 0.08 6.40 -22.16
C ASN A 243 0.41 6.10 -23.63
N LEU A 244 0.43 4.82 -24.00
CA LEU A 244 0.72 4.36 -25.36
C LEU A 244 -0.35 4.78 -26.38
N ASN A 245 -1.59 5.04 -25.96
CA ASN A 245 -2.66 5.47 -26.86
C ASN A 245 -2.49 6.93 -27.29
N THR A 246 -1.95 7.78 -26.41
CA THR A 246 -1.79 9.23 -26.66
C THR A 246 -0.35 9.62 -26.95
N GLY A 247 0.62 8.77 -26.64
CA GLY A 247 2.05 9.04 -26.81
C GLY A 247 2.59 10.07 -25.82
N LYS A 248 2.02 10.17 -24.61
CA LYS A 248 2.38 11.17 -23.61
C LYS A 248 2.50 10.57 -22.21
N GLU A 249 3.30 11.20 -21.37
CA GLU A 249 3.28 10.95 -19.93
C GLU A 249 1.98 11.46 -19.31
N ILE A 250 1.49 10.74 -18.31
CA ILE A 250 0.32 11.09 -17.52
C ILE A 250 0.79 11.92 -16.32
N ASP A 251 0.09 13.01 -16.00
CA ASP A 251 0.43 13.92 -14.90
C ASP A 251 0.03 13.34 -13.54
N ILE A 252 0.60 12.17 -13.22
CA ILE A 252 0.52 11.49 -11.93
C ILE A 252 1.82 10.73 -11.68
N LEU A 253 2.26 10.67 -10.44
CA LEU A 253 3.39 9.81 -10.05
C LEU A 253 2.87 8.44 -9.63
N GLU A 254 3.37 7.36 -10.22
CA GLU A 254 3.16 6.02 -9.67
C GLU A 254 4.26 5.71 -8.65
N ILE A 255 3.88 5.25 -7.46
CA ILE A 255 4.75 4.71 -6.41
C ILE A 255 4.42 3.22 -6.25
N PRO A 256 5.05 2.32 -7.04
CA PRO A 256 4.58 0.94 -7.21
C PRO A 256 4.54 0.17 -5.89
N LEU A 257 3.49 -0.62 -5.71
CA LEU A 257 3.38 -1.54 -4.58
C LEU A 257 4.23 -2.79 -4.82
N VAL A 258 5.16 -3.06 -3.89
CA VAL A 258 6.07 -4.20 -3.98
C VAL A 258 5.66 -5.33 -3.05
N ILE A 259 5.33 -5.02 -1.79
CA ILE A 259 5.01 -6.02 -0.78
C ILE A 259 3.69 -5.68 -0.10
N MET A 260 2.77 -6.63 -0.10
CA MET A 260 1.52 -6.56 0.64
C MET A 260 1.41 -7.76 1.58
N ASP A 261 1.07 -7.50 2.83
CA ASP A 261 0.89 -8.49 3.90
C ASP A 261 0.02 -9.70 3.49
N VAL A 262 -1.18 -9.48 2.93
CA VAL A 262 -2.10 -10.57 2.55
C VAL A 262 -1.57 -11.42 1.40
N ALA A 263 -0.70 -10.87 0.55
CA ALA A 263 0.01 -11.66 -0.46
C ALA A 263 1.09 -12.54 0.18
N LEU A 264 1.81 -12.03 1.18
CA LEU A 264 2.74 -12.84 1.98
C LEU A 264 2.00 -13.97 2.73
N PHE A 265 0.82 -13.69 3.28
CA PHE A 265 0.02 -14.70 4.00
C PHE A 265 -0.37 -15.87 3.10
N ALA A 266 -0.71 -15.56 1.84
CA ALA A 266 -1.17 -16.55 0.87
C ALA A 266 -0.01 -17.36 0.27
N THR A 267 1.18 -16.78 0.17
CA THR A 267 2.29 -17.35 -0.62
C THR A 267 3.46 -17.88 0.20
N SER A 268 3.56 -17.58 1.49
CA SER A 268 4.64 -18.07 2.36
C SER A 268 4.17 -19.20 3.27
N LYS A 269 4.97 -20.26 3.42
CA LYS A 269 4.67 -21.43 4.26
C LYS A 269 5.10 -21.26 5.71
N SER A 270 6.04 -20.35 5.98
CA SER A 270 6.49 -20.02 7.34
C SER A 270 6.83 -18.55 7.51
N PHE A 271 7.03 -18.14 8.76
CA PHE A 271 7.52 -16.80 9.10
C PHE A 271 8.91 -16.55 8.51
N GLU A 272 9.80 -17.54 8.57
CA GLU A 272 11.16 -17.47 8.03
C GLU A 272 11.14 -17.29 6.51
N GLU A 273 10.29 -18.04 5.80
CA GLU A 273 10.14 -17.87 4.35
C GLU A 273 9.60 -16.49 4.00
N ALA A 274 8.58 -16.01 4.72
CA ALA A 274 8.05 -14.66 4.52
C ALA A 274 9.11 -13.59 4.78
N TRP A 275 9.91 -13.77 5.82
CA TRP A 275 11.02 -12.89 6.15
C TRP A 275 12.10 -12.88 5.05
N GLU A 276 12.59 -14.04 4.62
CA GLU A 276 13.65 -14.11 3.60
C GLU A 276 13.20 -13.51 2.26
N ARG A 277 11.96 -13.78 1.85
CA ARG A 277 11.38 -13.17 0.64
C ARG A 277 11.29 -11.65 0.74
N THR A 278 10.84 -11.15 1.88
CA THR A 278 10.76 -9.70 2.15
C THR A 278 12.14 -9.06 2.18
N LYS A 279 13.08 -9.66 2.90
CA LYS A 279 14.46 -9.22 3.03
C LYS A 279 15.15 -9.14 1.66
N ASN A 280 14.97 -10.14 0.81
CA ASN A 280 15.56 -10.16 -0.53
C ASN A 280 15.09 -8.97 -1.39
N LEU A 281 13.80 -8.65 -1.39
CA LEU A 281 13.27 -7.50 -2.13
C LEU A 281 13.78 -6.16 -1.56
N ILE A 282 13.92 -6.05 -0.24
CA ILE A 282 14.54 -4.89 0.41
C ILE A 282 15.99 -4.74 -0.03
N ASP A 283 16.77 -5.83 0.01
CA ASP A 283 18.19 -5.81 -0.36
C ASP A 283 18.40 -5.47 -1.84
N ILE A 284 17.55 -6.00 -2.74
CA ILE A 284 17.58 -5.66 -4.18
C ILE A 284 17.28 -4.17 -4.37
N THR A 285 16.23 -3.65 -3.71
CA THR A 285 15.87 -2.23 -3.81
C THR A 285 17.00 -1.35 -3.29
N ALA A 286 17.59 -1.72 -2.15
CA ALA A 286 18.71 -1.00 -1.57
C ALA A 286 19.95 -0.97 -2.48
N SER A 287 20.21 -2.04 -3.23
CA SER A 287 21.32 -2.10 -4.18
C SER A 287 21.18 -1.20 -5.40
N LEU A 288 19.99 -0.62 -5.61
CA LEU A 288 19.66 0.20 -6.77
C LEU A 288 19.24 1.61 -6.39
N ASN A 289 19.41 2.02 -5.12
CA ASN A 289 18.92 3.31 -4.62
C ASN A 289 17.41 3.51 -4.91
N GLY A 290 16.62 2.43 -4.77
CA GLY A 290 15.18 2.46 -5.07
C GLY A 290 14.28 2.85 -3.90
N VAL A 291 12.99 2.80 -4.16
CA VAL A 291 11.88 2.93 -3.20
C VAL A 291 11.16 1.58 -3.12
N ILE A 292 11.06 1.00 -1.92
CA ILE A 292 10.24 -0.19 -1.68
C ILE A 292 8.96 0.19 -0.95
N THR A 293 7.81 -0.08 -1.58
CA THR A 293 6.51 0.20 -0.98
C THR A 293 5.98 -1.03 -0.25
N LEU A 294 5.61 -0.82 1.01
CA LEU A 294 5.10 -1.84 1.92
C LEU A 294 3.67 -1.52 2.30
N LEU A 295 2.77 -2.50 2.15
CA LEU A 295 1.36 -2.40 2.52
C LEU A 295 1.02 -3.40 3.64
N TRP A 296 0.65 -2.88 4.81
CA TRP A 296 0.14 -3.67 5.93
C TRP A 296 -1.22 -3.16 6.36
N HIS A 297 -2.24 -4.01 6.39
CA HIS A 297 -3.58 -3.60 6.79
C HIS A 297 -3.68 -3.42 8.31
N ASN A 298 -4.49 -2.46 8.75
CA ASN A 298 -4.67 -2.15 10.17
C ASN A 298 -5.11 -3.37 11.01
N PHE A 299 -5.94 -4.25 10.44
CA PHE A 299 -6.44 -5.44 11.15
C PHE A 299 -5.33 -6.38 11.62
N VAL A 300 -4.16 -6.39 10.96
CA VAL A 300 -3.02 -7.25 11.31
C VAL A 300 -2.52 -6.95 12.72
N PHE A 301 -2.56 -5.68 13.13
CA PHE A 301 -2.06 -5.22 14.42
C PHE A 301 -2.99 -5.50 15.60
N SER A 302 -4.19 -6.02 15.32
CA SER A 302 -5.20 -6.30 16.35
C SER A 302 -5.68 -7.75 16.35
N CYS A 303 -5.36 -8.54 15.33
CA CYS A 303 -5.72 -9.95 15.29
C CYS A 303 -4.65 -10.83 15.95
N GLU A 304 -4.98 -11.48 17.08
CA GLU A 304 -4.02 -12.33 17.80
C GLU A 304 -3.54 -13.53 16.96
N PHE A 305 -4.41 -14.07 16.08
CA PHE A 305 -4.03 -15.11 15.11
C PHE A 305 -3.10 -14.61 13.99
N ARG A 306 -2.87 -13.30 13.89
CA ARG A 306 -1.94 -12.66 12.95
C ARG A 306 -0.73 -12.02 13.65
N LYS A 307 -0.50 -12.27 14.94
CA LYS A 307 0.58 -11.63 15.72
C LYS A 307 1.98 -11.81 15.12
N ASP A 308 2.26 -12.96 14.51
CA ASP A 308 3.54 -13.19 13.85
C ASP A 308 3.74 -12.28 12.61
N TRP A 309 2.67 -11.81 11.98
CA TRP A 309 2.74 -10.87 10.87
C TRP A 309 2.94 -9.42 11.32
N ALA A 310 2.40 -9.04 12.48
CA ALA A 310 2.76 -7.78 13.14
C ALA A 310 4.23 -7.79 13.57
N ARG A 311 4.73 -8.92 14.08
CA ARG A 311 6.16 -9.12 14.38
C ARG A 311 7.04 -9.03 13.12
N LEU A 312 6.54 -9.54 11.98
CA LEU A 312 7.24 -9.41 10.70
C LEU A 312 7.37 -7.94 10.29
N TYR A 313 6.30 -7.16 10.43
CA TYR A 313 6.32 -5.72 10.16
C TYR A 313 7.37 -4.99 11.02
N GLU A 314 7.38 -5.20 12.34
CA GLU A 314 8.40 -4.61 13.23
C GLU A 314 9.83 -5.05 12.86
N LYS A 315 10.01 -6.32 12.46
CA LYS A 315 11.29 -6.85 12.00
C LYS A 315 11.76 -6.17 10.71
N VAL A 316 10.84 -5.87 9.78
CA VAL A 316 11.13 -5.13 8.56
C VAL A 316 11.58 -3.70 8.88
N LEU A 317 10.85 -2.98 9.74
CA LEU A 317 11.23 -1.63 10.16
C LEU A 317 12.63 -1.60 10.78
N HIS A 318 12.90 -2.51 11.71
CA HIS A 318 14.22 -2.63 12.34
C HIS A 318 15.34 -2.88 11.32
N TYR A 319 15.09 -3.76 10.35
CA TYR A 319 16.07 -4.07 9.30
C TYR A 319 16.34 -2.87 8.39
N CYS A 320 15.29 -2.21 7.89
CA CYS A 320 15.42 -1.02 7.04
C CYS A 320 16.10 0.13 7.78
N TYR A 321 15.76 0.35 9.05
CA TYR A 321 16.41 1.35 9.90
C TYR A 321 17.91 1.08 10.03
N GLY A 322 18.29 -0.17 10.34
CA GLY A 322 19.70 -0.58 10.42
C GLY A 322 20.47 -0.44 9.10
N LYS A 323 19.79 -0.51 7.95
CA LYS A 323 20.35 -0.25 6.62
C LYS A 323 20.39 1.22 6.21
N ARG A 324 20.00 2.14 7.11
CA ARG A 324 19.90 3.59 6.86
C ARG A 324 18.92 3.95 5.74
N ALA A 325 17.78 3.26 5.67
CA ALA A 325 16.69 3.63 4.77
C ALA A 325 16.03 4.95 5.19
N TRP A 326 15.54 5.72 4.23
CA TRP A 326 14.55 6.77 4.49
C TRP A 326 13.16 6.13 4.56
N ILE A 327 12.61 6.00 5.77
CA ILE A 327 11.33 5.32 5.99
C ILE A 327 10.23 6.36 6.17
N THR A 328 9.32 6.47 5.21
CA THR A 328 8.40 7.62 5.14
C THR A 328 7.07 7.30 4.43
N SER A 329 6.17 8.29 4.34
CA SER A 329 4.88 8.21 3.66
C SER A 329 4.99 8.41 2.14
N GLY A 330 3.91 8.12 1.40
CA GLY A 330 3.84 8.31 -0.04
C GLY A 330 3.90 9.79 -0.43
N GLU A 331 3.27 10.67 0.36
CA GLU A 331 3.32 12.13 0.20
C GLU A 331 4.76 12.65 0.26
N GLU A 332 5.56 12.20 1.21
CA GLU A 332 6.95 12.64 1.32
C GLU A 332 7.81 12.12 0.17
N ILE A 333 7.59 10.86 -0.26
CA ILE A 333 8.21 10.35 -1.49
C ILE A 333 7.80 11.20 -2.70
N TYR A 334 6.51 11.51 -2.85
CA TYR A 334 5.98 12.31 -3.95
C TYR A 334 6.60 13.71 -3.97
N ARG A 335 6.64 14.40 -2.83
CA ARG A 335 7.24 15.74 -2.70
C ARG A 335 8.72 15.71 -3.08
N TRP A 336 9.48 14.74 -2.55
CA TRP A 336 10.89 14.57 -2.91
C TRP A 336 11.09 14.31 -4.39
N TRP A 337 10.27 13.44 -5.00
CA TRP A 337 10.35 13.13 -6.42
C TRP A 337 10.02 14.35 -7.31
N ARG A 338 9.09 15.20 -6.87
CA ARG A 338 8.66 16.41 -7.58
C ARG A 338 9.66 17.55 -7.49
N ASP A 339 10.36 17.68 -6.37
CA ASP A 339 11.31 18.77 -6.11
C ASP A 339 12.66 18.58 -6.83
N GLY A 340 12.84 17.45 -7.53
CA GLY A 340 14.00 17.14 -8.36
C GLY A 340 14.95 16.19 -7.64
N VAL A 341 14.83 14.91 -7.97
CA VAL A 341 15.79 13.83 -7.64
C VAL A 341 16.91 13.79 -8.67
#